data_AF-A0A3E0PTQ8-F1
#
_entry.id   AF-A0A3E0PTQ8-F1
#
_cell.length_a   1.000
_cell.length_b   1.000
_cell.length_c   1.000
_cell.angle_alpha   90.00
_cell.angle_beta   90.00
_cell.angle_gamma   90.00
#
_symmetry.space_group_name_H-M   'P 1'
#
loop_
_entity.id
_entity.type
_entity.pdbx_description
1 polymer ?
#
loop_
_entity_poly.entity_id
_entity_poly.type
_entity_poly.pdbx_seq_one_letter_code
_entity_poly.pdbx_strand_id
1 'polypeptide(L)'
;MMPGRAGWLLVATAAFSLAAVVDNPIGSVACSLVGLIVTLLAVVGFEFPQIPITYVSGGLALMVLAIAGSQRMGRFSVLSGSVTLGLVISLATAGTAMLATSKRVRGLAVVAAAIAFLFGSLSVLVPNWDPDLSSDIYRAHVAAGEALTAGQNPYGDAVTFESGDPNRPDVLVEGYPYPPPALVTYAATSTFTDSRIISVVAFGLTLAGLALFARRASSIGWVSLGALVLLATTPIWRMAVFMAWTEPLSIALFGASLVGIARKRSWGWIVLGVAMASKQYLVVLAPLVLLYRDSGDRRPGWLALASAAITAGFPALLGVGDYYQAIVGNALDIGFRPDTQSLNGAIAALGGEFLIPTAAMILVVGLMIAWFARRRVSPQLLPAAGVAVVAAALLVTSGFPNYWLLVSSMAGLAALVAATGDEYGRGDGAKAARREVQVEAGADQIAEDPVPGTH
;
A
#
# COMPACT_ATOMS: atom_id res chain seq x y z
N MET A 1 13.43 21.02 -12.86
CA MET A 1 12.94 19.75 -13.44
C MET A 1 11.51 19.54 -12.96
N MET A 2 10.58 19.29 -13.88
CA MET A 2 9.15 19.20 -13.56
C MET A 2 8.79 17.85 -12.93
N PRO A 3 7.78 17.81 -12.05
CA PRO A 3 7.24 16.55 -11.58
C PRO A 3 6.52 15.86 -12.75
N GLY A 4 7.14 14.83 -13.33
CA GLY A 4 6.44 13.89 -14.21
C GLY A 4 5.36 13.10 -13.44
N ARG A 5 4.82 12.04 -14.05
CA ARG A 5 3.79 11.16 -13.44
C ARG A 5 4.07 10.80 -11.98
N ALA A 6 5.33 10.56 -11.65
CA ALA A 6 5.79 10.23 -10.31
C ALA A 6 5.47 11.32 -9.26
N GLY A 7 5.58 12.61 -9.59
CA GLY A 7 5.25 13.68 -8.65
C GLY A 7 3.76 13.77 -8.34
N TRP A 8 2.92 13.48 -9.33
CA TRP A 8 1.46 13.40 -9.12
C TRP A 8 1.07 12.22 -8.24
N LEU A 9 1.72 11.07 -8.40
CA LEU A 9 1.50 9.93 -7.51
C LEU A 9 1.96 10.21 -6.06
N LEU A 10 2.93 11.09 -5.84
CA LEU A 10 3.25 11.58 -4.49
C LEU A 10 2.15 12.47 -3.91
N VAL A 11 1.55 13.34 -4.73
CA VAL A 11 0.39 14.15 -4.29
C VAL A 11 -0.78 13.24 -3.92
N ALA A 12 -1.06 12.21 -4.72
CA ALA A 12 -2.05 11.21 -4.38
C ALA A 12 -1.72 10.47 -3.06
N THR A 13 -0.45 10.07 -2.88
CA THR A 13 0.03 9.45 -1.63
C THR A 13 -0.23 10.32 -0.41
N ALA A 14 0.03 11.62 -0.52
CA ALA A 14 -0.24 12.61 0.52
C ALA A 14 -1.74 12.74 0.80
N ALA A 15 -2.59 12.84 -0.24
CA ALA A 15 -4.04 12.91 -0.09
C ALA A 15 -4.63 11.67 0.58
N PHE A 16 -4.18 10.47 0.23
CA PHE A 16 -4.61 9.23 0.88
C PHE A 16 -4.08 9.11 2.32
N SER A 17 -2.86 9.56 2.58
CA SER A 17 -2.32 9.64 3.94
C SER A 17 -3.16 10.58 4.80
N LEU A 18 -3.64 11.69 4.21
CA LEU A 18 -4.54 12.61 4.89
C LEU A 18 -5.91 11.98 5.15
N ALA A 19 -6.48 11.25 4.19
CA ALA A 19 -7.72 10.52 4.38
C ALA A 19 -7.66 9.54 5.58
N ALA A 20 -6.51 8.93 5.81
CA ALA A 20 -6.29 8.02 6.93
C ALA A 20 -6.37 8.73 8.29
N VAL A 21 -6.10 10.03 8.37
CA VAL A 21 -5.91 10.72 9.66
C VAL A 21 -7.01 11.74 9.95
N VAL A 22 -7.90 11.95 8.98
CA VAL A 22 -9.12 12.73 9.14
C VAL A 22 -10.18 11.83 9.77
N ASP A 23 -10.61 12.20 10.96
CA ASP A 23 -11.54 11.46 11.82
C ASP A 23 -13.02 11.63 11.45
N ASN A 24 -13.35 12.60 10.59
CA ASN A 24 -14.70 12.73 10.04
C ASN A 24 -14.82 12.02 8.66
N PRO A 25 -15.86 11.18 8.45
CA PRO A 25 -16.06 10.46 7.18
C PRO A 25 -16.08 11.35 5.93
N ILE A 26 -16.70 12.53 5.98
CA ILE A 26 -16.81 13.45 4.83
C ILE A 26 -15.42 13.94 4.42
N GLY A 27 -14.62 14.36 5.40
CA GLY A 27 -13.26 14.83 5.13
C GLY A 27 -12.35 13.73 4.61
N SER A 28 -12.47 12.51 5.14
CA SER A 28 -11.72 11.34 4.66
C SER A 28 -12.09 10.98 3.22
N VAL A 29 -13.38 10.96 2.89
CA VAL A 29 -13.87 10.72 1.52
C VAL A 29 -13.41 11.81 0.56
N ALA A 30 -13.48 13.09 0.95
CA ALA A 30 -13.01 14.20 0.11
C ALA A 30 -11.52 14.06 -0.22
N CYS A 31 -10.67 13.77 0.77
CA CYS A 31 -9.24 13.55 0.57
C CYS A 31 -8.98 12.34 -0.34
N SER A 32 -9.74 11.26 -0.15
CA SER A 32 -9.64 10.04 -0.95
C SER A 32 -10.06 10.24 -2.40
N LEU A 33 -11.11 11.02 -2.65
CA LEU A 33 -11.54 11.39 -4.01
C LEU A 33 -10.49 12.24 -4.71
N VAL A 34 -9.86 13.20 -4.00
CA VAL A 34 -8.73 13.97 -4.54
C VAL A 34 -7.58 13.02 -4.92
N GLY A 35 -7.19 12.11 -4.01
CA GLY A 35 -6.16 11.13 -4.29
C GLY A 35 -6.47 10.22 -5.48
N LEU A 36 -7.73 9.78 -5.59
CA LEU A 36 -8.22 8.96 -6.71
C LEU A 36 -8.14 9.71 -8.04
N ILE A 37 -8.68 10.94 -8.10
CA ILE A 37 -8.68 11.78 -9.30
C ILE A 37 -7.24 12.04 -9.75
N VAL A 38 -6.35 12.42 -8.82
CA VAL A 38 -4.93 12.67 -9.13
C VAL A 38 -4.25 11.40 -9.66
N THR A 39 -4.51 10.25 -9.04
CA THR A 39 -3.96 8.96 -9.51
C THR A 39 -4.45 8.63 -10.91
N LEU A 40 -5.76 8.76 -11.16
CA LEU A 40 -6.36 8.52 -12.47
C LEU A 40 -5.72 9.38 -13.55
N LEU A 41 -5.64 10.68 -13.33
CA LEU A 41 -5.03 11.62 -14.27
C LEU A 41 -3.55 11.27 -14.53
N ALA A 42 -2.80 10.92 -13.48
CA ALA A 42 -1.41 10.48 -13.61
C ALA A 42 -1.27 9.20 -14.46
N VAL A 43 -2.19 8.24 -14.31
CA VAL A 43 -2.17 6.98 -15.06
C VAL A 43 -2.65 7.15 -16.50
N VAL A 44 -3.62 8.04 -16.75
CA VAL A 44 -4.06 8.37 -18.11
C VAL A 44 -2.95 9.04 -18.92
N GLY A 45 -1.94 9.57 -18.25
CA GLY A 45 -0.91 10.37 -18.89
C GLY A 45 -1.44 11.75 -19.27
N PHE A 46 -2.39 12.28 -18.51
CA PHE A 46 -2.83 13.66 -18.67
C PHE A 46 -1.60 14.56 -18.49
N GLU A 47 -1.28 15.34 -19.52
CA GLU A 47 -0.22 16.33 -19.45
C GLU A 47 -0.72 17.48 -18.60
N PHE A 48 -0.40 17.42 -17.31
CA PHE A 48 -0.76 18.49 -16.43
C PHE A 48 -0.03 19.78 -16.80
N PRO A 49 -0.71 20.95 -16.71
CA PRO A 49 -0.04 22.24 -16.76
C PRO A 49 1.13 22.22 -15.78
N GLN A 50 2.24 22.85 -16.16
CA GLN A 50 3.45 22.88 -15.33
C GLN A 50 3.10 23.40 -13.95
N ILE A 51 3.08 22.51 -12.96
CA ILE A 51 2.81 22.88 -11.58
C ILE A 51 4.15 23.27 -10.96
N PRO A 52 4.40 24.57 -10.69
CA PRO A 52 5.60 24.96 -9.98
C PRO A 52 5.67 24.25 -8.63
N ILE A 53 6.91 23.95 -8.21
CA ILE A 53 7.23 23.26 -6.95
C ILE A 53 6.50 23.85 -5.73
N THR A 54 6.14 25.13 -5.81
CA THR A 54 5.33 25.87 -4.83
C THR A 54 3.97 25.23 -4.53
N TYR A 55 3.34 24.55 -5.47
CA TYR A 55 2.07 23.84 -5.23
C TYR A 55 2.25 22.47 -4.55
N VAL A 56 3.42 21.82 -4.71
CA VAL A 56 3.75 20.62 -3.92
C VAL A 56 3.92 21.01 -2.45
N SER A 57 4.58 22.14 -2.18
CA SER A 57 4.60 22.75 -0.84
C SER A 57 3.22 23.22 -0.38
N GLY A 58 2.33 23.62 -1.30
CA GLY A 58 0.93 23.92 -1.01
C GLY A 58 0.12 22.70 -0.57
N GLY A 59 0.31 21.55 -1.24
CA GLY A 59 -0.28 20.27 -0.83
C GLY A 59 0.23 19.80 0.53
N LEU A 60 1.53 19.95 0.78
CA LEU A 60 2.15 19.73 2.10
C LEU A 60 1.56 20.67 3.17
N ALA A 61 1.38 21.96 2.86
CA ALA A 61 0.80 22.94 3.78
C ALA A 61 -0.69 22.66 4.08
N LEU A 62 -1.47 22.24 3.07
CA LEU A 62 -2.85 21.81 3.26
C LEU A 62 -2.93 20.53 4.12
N MET A 63 -1.97 19.62 3.99
CA MET A 63 -1.84 18.46 4.87
C MET A 63 -1.56 18.90 6.32
N VAL A 64 -0.61 19.82 6.55
CA VAL A 64 -0.34 20.40 7.88
C VAL A 64 -1.60 21.02 8.48
N LEU A 65 -2.34 21.82 7.70
CA LEU A 65 -3.55 22.51 8.16
C LEU A 65 -4.70 21.55 8.46
N ALA A 66 -4.92 20.55 7.62
CA ALA A 66 -5.97 19.55 7.84
C ALA A 66 -5.70 18.70 9.09
N ILE A 67 -4.43 18.44 9.40
CA ILE A 67 -4.00 17.69 10.59
C ILE A 67 -4.03 18.55 11.86
N ALA A 68 -3.68 19.84 11.75
CA ALA A 68 -3.91 20.80 12.83
C ALA A 68 -5.42 20.94 13.15
N GLY A 69 -6.28 20.77 12.14
CA GLY A 69 -7.74 20.74 12.28
C GLY A 69 -8.28 19.47 12.96
N SER A 70 -7.80 18.28 12.62
CA SER A 70 -8.30 17.01 13.18
C SER A 70 -8.01 16.84 14.68
N GLN A 71 -6.99 17.53 15.22
CA GLN A 71 -6.67 17.56 16.65
C GLN A 71 -7.80 18.14 17.53
N ARG A 72 -8.79 18.84 16.96
CA ARG A 72 -9.94 19.36 17.72
C ARG A 72 -11.07 18.37 17.92
N MET A 73 -11.02 17.19 17.28
CA MET A 73 -12.17 16.28 17.19
C MET A 73 -11.98 14.95 17.97
N GLY A 74 -11.38 15.03 19.15
CA GLY A 74 -11.83 14.34 20.38
C GLY A 74 -11.77 12.81 20.54
N ARG A 75 -11.85 11.98 19.49
CA ARG A 75 -12.03 10.51 19.67
C ARG A 75 -10.73 9.69 19.73
N PHE A 76 -9.61 10.24 19.30
CA PHE A 76 -8.28 9.61 19.39
C PHE A 76 -7.27 10.52 20.11
N SER A 77 -7.66 11.04 21.29
CA SER A 77 -6.84 11.91 22.15
C SER A 77 -5.50 11.31 22.61
N VAL A 78 -5.29 10.01 22.38
CA VAL A 78 -4.00 9.32 22.59
C VAL A 78 -2.93 9.75 21.58
N LEU A 79 -3.33 10.30 20.43
CA LEU A 79 -2.43 10.91 19.43
C LEU A 79 -2.14 12.38 19.82
N SER A 80 -1.41 12.52 20.92
CA SER A 80 -0.93 13.77 21.54
C SER A 80 -0.26 14.75 20.57
N GLY A 81 0.06 15.97 21.03
CA GLY A 81 0.87 16.95 20.29
C GLY A 81 2.21 16.41 19.74
N SER A 82 2.69 15.26 20.23
CA SER A 82 3.84 14.52 19.68
C SER A 82 3.60 13.95 18.27
N VAL A 83 2.35 13.68 17.90
CA VAL A 83 1.95 13.23 16.55
C VAL A 83 1.96 14.41 15.60
N THR A 84 1.38 15.55 16.00
CA THR A 84 1.44 16.81 15.25
C THR A 84 2.87 17.28 15.07
N LEU A 85 3.67 17.31 16.14
CA LEU A 85 5.09 17.68 16.07
C LEU A 85 5.87 16.69 15.20
N GLY A 86 5.66 15.39 15.40
CA GLY A 86 6.27 14.34 14.58
C GLY A 86 5.96 14.56 13.10
N LEU A 87 4.73 14.90 12.77
CA LEU A 87 4.28 15.14 11.40
C LEU A 87 4.79 16.46 10.81
N VAL A 88 4.83 17.55 11.59
CA VAL A 88 5.42 18.82 11.13
C VAL A 88 6.91 18.63 10.85
N ILE A 89 7.66 18.00 11.77
CA ILE A 89 9.07 17.65 11.57
C ILE A 89 9.23 16.84 10.29
N SER A 90 8.30 15.95 10.06
CA SER A 90 8.33 15.03 8.95
C SER A 90 8.04 15.64 7.59
N LEU A 91 7.03 16.50 7.51
CA LEU A 91 6.73 17.26 6.29
C LEU A 91 7.81 18.31 6.02
N ALA A 92 8.37 18.91 7.07
CA ALA A 92 9.54 19.78 6.96
C ALA A 92 10.76 19.00 6.45
N THR A 93 10.98 17.78 6.96
CA THR A 93 12.06 16.90 6.50
C THR A 93 11.82 16.46 5.07
N ALA A 94 10.59 16.10 4.69
CA ALA A 94 10.22 15.71 3.32
C ALA A 94 10.44 16.88 2.36
N GLY A 95 9.92 18.05 2.70
CA GLY A 95 10.09 19.27 1.92
C GLY A 95 11.57 19.64 1.76
N THR A 96 12.34 19.62 2.85
CA THR A 96 13.79 19.87 2.82
C THR A 96 14.50 18.85 1.94
N ALA A 97 14.15 17.56 2.05
CA ALA A 97 14.74 16.48 1.28
C ALA A 97 14.44 16.60 -0.21
N MET A 98 13.22 16.98 -0.56
CA MET A 98 12.77 17.20 -1.95
C MET A 98 13.41 18.44 -2.58
N LEU A 99 13.59 19.51 -1.80
CA LEU A 99 14.21 20.76 -2.25
C LEU A 99 15.75 20.69 -2.24
N ALA A 100 16.34 19.72 -1.54
CA ALA A 100 17.77 19.56 -1.45
C ALA A 100 18.41 19.12 -2.78
N THR A 101 19.32 19.95 -3.29
CA THR A 101 20.23 19.61 -4.41
C THR A 101 21.43 18.79 -3.96
N SER A 102 21.82 18.90 -2.68
CA SER A 102 22.98 18.20 -2.10
C SER A 102 22.68 16.76 -1.70
N LYS A 103 23.54 15.82 -2.14
CA LYS A 103 23.48 14.40 -1.71
C LYS A 103 23.60 14.24 -0.19
N ARG A 104 24.35 15.11 0.49
CA ARG A 104 24.52 15.06 1.96
C ARG A 104 23.20 15.35 2.67
N VAL A 105 22.49 16.40 2.24
CA VAL A 105 21.20 16.79 2.84
C VAL A 105 20.14 15.70 2.62
N ARG A 106 20.12 15.07 1.44
CA ARG A 106 19.26 13.91 1.17
C ARG A 106 19.59 12.73 2.09
N GLY A 107 20.87 12.44 2.31
CA GLY A 107 21.31 11.42 3.26
C GLY A 107 20.87 11.70 4.69
N LEU A 108 21.01 12.95 5.16
CA LEU A 108 20.52 13.38 6.47
C LEU A 108 19.00 13.24 6.60
N ALA A 109 18.25 13.55 5.55
CA ALA A 109 16.79 13.38 5.56
C ALA A 109 16.37 11.91 5.68
N VAL A 110 17.07 10.98 5.02
CA VAL A 110 16.84 9.53 5.19
C VAL A 110 17.13 9.10 6.62
N VAL A 111 18.24 9.56 7.20
CA VAL A 111 18.60 9.27 8.60
C VAL A 111 17.55 9.83 9.56
N ALA A 112 17.12 11.08 9.36
CA ALA A 112 16.07 11.70 10.15
C ALA A 112 14.74 10.94 10.05
N ALA A 113 14.35 10.50 8.85
CA ALA A 113 13.15 9.68 8.65
C ALA A 113 13.26 8.31 9.36
N ALA A 114 14.41 7.65 9.29
CA ALA A 114 14.66 6.40 10.00
C ALA A 114 14.60 6.60 11.53
N ILE A 115 15.21 7.66 12.06
CA ILE A 115 15.15 8.03 13.47
C ILE A 115 13.70 8.28 13.88
N ALA A 116 12.94 9.08 13.11
CA ALA A 116 11.54 9.38 13.40
C ALA A 116 10.67 8.12 13.44
N PHE A 117 10.90 7.18 12.52
CA PHE A 117 10.26 5.88 12.51
C PHE A 117 10.61 5.04 13.76
N LEU A 118 11.89 4.96 14.13
CA LEU A 118 12.34 4.21 15.30
C LEU A 118 11.75 4.79 16.60
N PHE A 119 11.87 6.10 16.81
CA PHE A 119 11.32 6.77 17.99
C PHE A 119 9.80 6.66 18.03
N GLY A 120 9.12 6.81 16.90
CA GLY A 120 7.68 6.57 16.81
C GLY A 120 7.30 5.16 17.24
N SER A 121 8.11 4.17 16.88
CA SER A 121 7.78 2.75 17.10
C SER A 121 7.94 2.44 18.58
N LEU A 122 9.06 2.88 19.16
CA LEU A 122 9.33 2.77 20.59
C LEU A 122 8.27 3.52 21.42
N SER A 123 7.84 4.71 20.99
CA SER A 123 6.83 5.49 21.71
C SER A 123 5.44 4.82 21.75
N VAL A 124 5.15 3.94 20.81
CA VAL A 124 3.90 3.17 20.79
C VAL A 124 4.09 1.87 21.58
N LEU A 125 5.18 1.15 21.35
CA LEU A 125 5.40 -0.17 21.95
C LEU A 125 5.64 -0.10 23.46
N VAL A 126 6.43 0.87 23.94
CA VAL A 126 6.84 0.91 25.37
C VAL A 126 5.67 1.20 26.31
N PRO A 127 4.82 2.23 26.08
CA PRO A 127 3.73 2.54 27.02
C PRO A 127 2.52 1.61 26.88
N ASN A 128 2.30 1.07 25.68
CA ASN A 128 1.11 0.27 25.37
C ASN A 128 1.40 -1.23 25.38
N TRP A 129 2.51 -1.65 25.99
CA TRP A 129 2.82 -3.07 26.19
C TRP A 129 1.78 -3.76 27.08
N ASP A 130 0.93 -2.99 27.75
CA ASP A 130 -0.21 -3.49 28.52
C ASP A 130 -1.23 -4.22 27.61
N PRO A 131 -1.47 -5.53 27.82
CA PRO A 131 -2.46 -6.29 27.06
C PRO A 131 -3.91 -5.82 27.30
N ASP A 132 -4.22 -5.14 28.40
CA ASP A 132 -5.58 -4.70 28.71
C ASP A 132 -6.02 -3.49 27.87
N LEU A 133 -5.06 -2.72 27.34
CA LEU A 133 -5.29 -1.58 26.44
C LEU A 133 -5.31 -1.96 24.96
N SER A 134 -5.41 -3.26 24.67
CA SER A 134 -5.27 -3.79 23.31
C SER A 134 -6.56 -3.74 22.49
N SER A 135 -6.41 -3.49 21.19
CA SER A 135 -7.51 -3.56 20.21
C SER A 135 -8.08 -4.97 20.07
N ASP A 136 -9.33 -5.08 19.65
CA ASP A 136 -10.00 -6.29 19.15
C ASP A 136 -9.09 -7.13 18.23
N ILE A 137 -8.39 -6.48 17.30
CA ILE A 137 -7.47 -7.13 16.35
C ILE A 137 -6.29 -7.79 17.04
N TYR A 138 -5.73 -7.14 18.06
CA TYR A 138 -4.63 -7.72 18.85
C TYR A 138 -5.11 -8.93 19.64
N ARG A 139 -6.29 -8.83 20.28
CA ARG A 139 -6.92 -9.96 20.98
C ARG A 139 -7.16 -11.14 20.03
N ALA A 140 -7.60 -10.87 18.79
CA ALA A 140 -7.74 -11.89 17.76
C ALA A 140 -6.41 -12.60 17.43
N HIS A 141 -5.30 -11.86 17.34
CA HIS A 141 -3.97 -12.47 17.13
C HIS A 141 -3.57 -13.34 18.33
N VAL A 142 -3.77 -12.87 19.56
CA VAL A 142 -3.43 -13.61 20.78
C VAL A 142 -4.24 -14.91 20.85
N ALA A 143 -5.56 -14.82 20.75
CA ALA A 143 -6.46 -15.99 20.79
C ALA A 143 -6.13 -17.00 19.66
N ALA A 144 -5.87 -16.53 18.45
CA ALA A 144 -5.46 -17.41 17.35
C ALA A 144 -4.09 -18.05 17.58
N GLY A 145 -3.17 -17.35 18.22
CA GLY A 145 -1.88 -17.91 18.65
C GLY A 145 -2.07 -19.02 19.69
N GLU A 146 -2.90 -18.79 20.70
CA GLU A 146 -3.25 -19.77 21.73
C GLU A 146 -3.93 -21.01 21.13
N ALA A 147 -4.87 -20.81 20.20
CA ALA A 147 -5.50 -21.91 19.47
C ALA A 147 -4.45 -22.74 18.69
N LEU A 148 -3.50 -22.08 18.00
CA LEU A 148 -2.42 -22.76 17.28
C LEU A 148 -1.51 -23.58 18.21
N THR A 149 -1.14 -23.05 19.38
CA THR A 149 -0.28 -23.78 20.34
C THR A 149 -1.02 -24.93 21.01
N ALA A 150 -2.34 -24.81 21.17
CA ALA A 150 -3.21 -25.88 21.65
C ALA A 150 -3.54 -26.93 20.58
N GLY A 151 -3.11 -26.76 19.33
CA GLY A 151 -3.45 -27.66 18.22
C GLY A 151 -4.91 -27.59 17.79
N GLN A 152 -5.59 -26.47 18.09
CA GLN A 152 -6.97 -26.19 17.72
C GLN A 152 -7.04 -25.43 16.38
N ASN A 153 -8.19 -25.46 15.72
CA ASN A 153 -8.41 -24.69 14.49
C ASN A 153 -8.59 -23.19 14.83
N PRO A 154 -7.66 -22.29 14.44
CA PRO A 154 -7.79 -20.86 14.74
C PRO A 154 -8.92 -20.18 13.96
N TYR A 155 -9.48 -20.84 12.94
CA TYR A 155 -10.62 -20.34 12.18
C TYR A 155 -11.97 -20.80 12.75
N GLY A 156 -11.98 -21.68 13.77
CA GLY A 156 -13.19 -22.17 14.42
C GLY A 156 -13.54 -21.44 15.71
N ASP A 157 -14.39 -22.08 16.52
CA ASP A 157 -14.90 -21.59 17.82
C ASP A 157 -13.82 -21.39 18.90
N ALA A 158 -12.65 -22.02 18.73
CA ALA A 158 -11.48 -21.83 19.59
C ALA A 158 -11.00 -20.37 19.67
N VAL A 159 -11.37 -19.54 18.69
CA VAL A 159 -11.09 -18.10 18.68
C VAL A 159 -12.42 -17.36 18.74
N THR A 160 -12.65 -16.66 19.85
CA THR A 160 -13.83 -15.80 20.01
C THR A 160 -13.42 -14.51 20.70
N PHE A 161 -13.85 -13.36 20.17
CA PHE A 161 -13.52 -12.05 20.73
C PHE A 161 -14.59 -11.00 20.37
N GLU A 162 -14.67 -9.91 21.14
CA GLU A 162 -15.57 -8.79 20.86
C GLU A 162 -15.16 -8.06 19.56
N SER A 163 -16.14 -7.73 18.70
CA SER A 163 -15.92 -7.12 17.38
C SER A 163 -15.30 -5.72 17.37
N GLY A 164 -15.20 -5.06 18.53
CA GLY A 164 -14.76 -3.68 18.64
C GLY A 164 -15.69 -2.66 17.98
N ASP A 165 -16.91 -3.04 17.58
CA ASP A 165 -17.93 -2.09 17.09
C ASP A 165 -18.52 -1.30 18.27
N PRO A 166 -18.30 0.03 18.34
CA PRO A 166 -18.83 0.84 19.44
C PRO A 166 -20.36 0.91 19.47
N ASN A 167 -21.04 0.59 18.36
CA ASN A 167 -22.50 0.60 18.28
C ASN A 167 -23.12 -0.76 18.60
N ARG A 168 -22.30 -1.82 18.60
CA ARG A 168 -22.71 -3.21 18.87
C ARG A 168 -21.65 -3.91 19.73
N PRO A 169 -21.40 -3.43 20.96
CA PRO A 169 -20.32 -3.92 21.80
C PRO A 169 -20.50 -5.38 22.22
N ASP A 170 -21.71 -5.92 22.11
CA ASP A 170 -22.10 -7.29 22.43
C ASP A 170 -21.84 -8.30 21.29
N VAL A 171 -21.47 -7.84 20.09
CA VAL A 171 -21.21 -8.72 18.96
C VAL A 171 -19.86 -9.38 19.11
N LEU A 172 -19.90 -10.71 19.20
CA LEU A 172 -18.74 -11.57 19.16
C LEU A 172 -18.40 -11.95 17.71
N VAL A 173 -17.10 -12.06 17.46
CA VAL A 173 -16.53 -12.57 16.21
C VAL A 173 -15.98 -13.96 16.51
N GLU A 174 -16.41 -14.95 15.73
CA GLU A 174 -15.94 -16.33 15.83
C GLU A 174 -14.93 -16.64 14.73
N GLY A 175 -13.81 -17.25 15.09
CA GLY A 175 -12.71 -17.55 14.19
C GLY A 175 -11.81 -16.34 13.87
N TYR A 176 -10.57 -16.64 13.50
CA TYR A 176 -9.59 -15.63 13.14
C TYR A 176 -9.92 -14.97 11.78
N PRO A 177 -10.20 -13.66 11.72
CA PRO A 177 -10.77 -13.02 10.53
C PRO A 177 -9.74 -12.62 9.47
N TYR A 178 -8.50 -13.11 9.59
CA TYR A 178 -7.43 -12.79 8.65
C TYR A 178 -6.92 -13.99 7.86
N PRO A 179 -6.54 -13.77 6.59
CA PRO A 179 -5.92 -14.79 5.78
C PRO A 179 -4.57 -15.32 6.32
N PRO A 180 -4.05 -16.39 5.72
CA PRO A 180 -2.96 -17.18 6.30
C PRO A 180 -1.62 -16.46 6.47
N PRO A 181 -1.22 -15.54 5.58
CA PRO A 181 -0.01 -14.75 5.81
C PRO A 181 -0.08 -13.99 7.14
N ALA A 182 -1.24 -13.42 7.48
CA ALA A 182 -1.42 -12.73 8.75
C ALA A 182 -1.44 -13.71 9.93
N LEU A 183 -2.09 -14.88 9.79
CA LEU A 183 -2.07 -15.92 10.81
C LEU A 183 -0.63 -16.35 11.13
N VAL A 184 0.15 -16.70 10.12
CA VAL A 184 1.53 -17.19 10.29
C VAL A 184 2.46 -16.11 10.85
N THR A 185 2.26 -14.84 10.50
CA THR A 185 3.16 -13.79 11.00
C THR A 185 2.69 -13.20 12.31
N TYR A 186 1.42 -12.79 12.44
CA TYR A 186 0.91 -12.10 13.62
C TYR A 186 0.49 -13.09 14.70
N ALA A 187 -0.41 -14.03 14.37
CA ALA A 187 -0.95 -14.96 15.36
C ALA A 187 0.10 -15.97 15.84
N ALA A 188 0.99 -16.46 14.97
CA ALA A 188 2.08 -17.32 15.45
C ALA A 188 3.08 -16.52 16.32
N THR A 189 3.29 -15.23 16.04
CA THR A 189 4.19 -14.40 16.87
C THR A 189 3.61 -14.10 18.24
N SER A 190 2.29 -13.92 18.36
CA SER A 190 1.63 -13.75 19.66
C SER A 190 1.79 -14.92 20.61
N THR A 191 2.23 -16.09 20.13
CA THR A 191 2.52 -17.25 20.99
C THR A 191 3.76 -17.07 21.85
N PHE A 192 4.67 -16.17 21.48
CA PHE A 192 5.94 -15.97 22.18
C PHE A 192 6.29 -14.50 22.46
N THR A 193 5.65 -13.54 21.78
CA THR A 193 5.89 -12.11 22.00
C THR A 193 4.75 -11.23 21.48
N ASP A 194 4.91 -9.92 21.52
CA ASP A 194 3.92 -8.97 21.01
C ASP A 194 3.87 -8.96 19.47
N SER A 195 2.71 -9.29 18.89
CA SER A 195 2.51 -9.34 17.44
C SER A 195 2.65 -7.97 16.75
N ARG A 196 2.54 -6.85 17.48
CA ARG A 196 2.73 -5.49 16.94
C ARG A 196 4.17 -5.25 16.47
N ILE A 197 5.14 -6.02 16.97
CA ILE A 197 6.52 -6.02 16.46
C ILE A 197 6.56 -6.36 14.97
N ILE A 198 5.68 -7.24 14.49
CA ILE A 198 5.60 -7.59 13.06
C ILE A 198 5.24 -6.38 12.22
N SER A 199 4.32 -5.53 12.69
CA SER A 199 3.97 -4.28 12.00
C SER A 199 5.17 -3.35 11.88
N VAL A 200 5.95 -3.20 12.95
CA VAL A 200 7.18 -2.38 12.95
C VAL A 200 8.22 -2.96 11.99
N VAL A 201 8.48 -4.27 12.06
CA VAL A 201 9.45 -4.92 11.17
C VAL A 201 9.04 -4.80 9.71
N ALA A 202 7.78 -5.12 9.38
CA ALA A 202 7.28 -5.06 8.02
C ALA A 202 7.32 -3.64 7.43
N PHE A 203 6.90 -2.64 8.21
CA PHE A 203 6.96 -1.25 7.76
C PHE A 203 8.41 -0.77 7.62
N GLY A 204 9.28 -1.12 8.58
CA GLY A 204 10.71 -0.81 8.52
C GLY A 204 11.40 -1.42 7.31
N LEU A 205 11.10 -2.67 6.96
CA LEU A 205 11.59 -3.33 5.74
C LEU A 205 11.12 -2.61 4.47
N THR A 206 9.88 -2.14 4.45
CA THR A 206 9.35 -1.31 3.35
C THR A 206 10.17 -0.04 3.19
N LEU A 207 10.38 0.71 4.28
CA LEU A 207 11.16 1.95 4.27
C LEU A 207 12.62 1.69 3.86
N ALA A 208 13.24 0.62 4.37
CA ALA A 208 14.59 0.23 3.99
C ALA A 208 14.68 -0.10 2.49
N GLY A 209 13.71 -0.83 1.96
CA GLY A 209 13.59 -1.11 0.53
C GLY A 209 13.50 0.18 -0.31
N LEU A 210 12.61 1.10 0.08
CA LEU A 210 12.46 2.41 -0.55
C LEU A 210 13.76 3.22 -0.52
N ALA A 211 14.44 3.24 0.62
CA ALA A 211 15.72 3.94 0.79
C ALA A 211 16.82 3.35 -0.11
N LEU A 212 16.88 2.02 -0.23
CA LEU A 212 17.82 1.35 -1.13
C LEU A 212 17.57 1.69 -2.60
N PHE A 213 16.30 1.80 -3.01
CA PHE A 213 15.96 2.27 -4.34
C PHE A 213 16.31 3.74 -4.55
N ALA A 214 16.00 4.60 -3.58
CA ALA A 214 16.32 6.02 -3.62
C ALA A 214 17.82 6.29 -3.82
N ARG A 215 18.67 5.46 -3.23
CA ARG A 215 20.14 5.59 -3.34
C ARG A 215 20.70 5.21 -4.70
N ARG A 216 20.04 4.33 -5.45
CA ARG A 216 20.60 3.75 -6.69
C ARG A 216 20.34 4.58 -7.93
N ALA A 217 19.42 5.54 -7.87
CA ALA A 217 18.95 6.22 -9.06
C ALA A 217 19.32 7.70 -9.07
N SER A 218 20.07 8.10 -10.10
CA SER A 218 20.64 9.44 -10.24
C SER A 218 19.60 10.53 -10.48
N SER A 219 18.45 10.23 -11.11
CA SER A 219 17.39 11.22 -11.39
C SER A 219 16.13 11.06 -10.52
N ILE A 220 15.95 9.87 -9.91
CA ILE A 220 14.76 9.46 -9.14
C ILE A 220 14.86 9.90 -7.66
N GLY A 221 16.05 10.35 -7.25
CA GLY A 221 16.38 10.57 -5.84
C GLY A 221 15.44 11.50 -5.06
N TRP A 222 14.65 12.37 -5.69
CA TRP A 222 13.66 13.19 -4.98
C TRP A 222 12.29 12.52 -4.85
N VAL A 223 11.86 11.70 -5.81
CA VAL A 223 10.56 11.00 -5.75
C VAL A 223 10.62 9.89 -4.72
N SER A 224 11.64 9.03 -4.81
CA SER A 224 11.82 7.94 -3.86
C SER A 224 12.01 8.46 -2.44
N LEU A 225 12.70 9.58 -2.30
CA LEU A 225 12.90 10.25 -1.02
C LEU A 225 11.61 10.90 -0.51
N GLY A 226 10.83 11.52 -1.39
CA GLY A 226 9.50 12.02 -1.05
C GLY A 226 8.57 10.91 -0.56
N ALA A 227 8.48 9.80 -1.29
CA ALA A 227 7.68 8.64 -0.89
C ALA A 227 8.18 8.03 0.43
N LEU A 228 9.50 7.85 0.57
CA LEU A 228 10.13 7.34 1.79
C LEU A 228 9.79 8.22 2.99
N VAL A 229 9.99 9.54 2.87
CA VAL A 229 9.74 10.44 3.99
C VAL A 229 8.26 10.50 4.28
N LEU A 230 7.37 10.65 3.29
CA LEU A 230 5.91 10.65 3.52
C LEU A 230 5.46 9.37 4.25
N LEU A 231 5.93 8.20 3.85
CA LEU A 231 5.57 6.94 4.49
C LEU A 231 6.22 6.74 5.85
N ALA A 232 7.50 7.09 6.02
CA ALA A 232 8.17 7.00 7.33
C ALA A 232 7.49 7.85 8.41
N THR A 233 6.69 8.81 7.96
CA THR A 233 6.21 9.89 8.80
C THR A 233 4.70 10.05 8.85
N THR A 234 3.98 9.27 8.05
CA THR A 234 2.54 9.24 8.09
C THR A 234 2.08 8.86 9.50
N PRO A 235 1.24 9.63 10.19
CA PRO A 235 0.99 9.38 11.60
C PRO A 235 0.15 8.11 11.78
N ILE A 236 -0.50 7.66 10.70
CA ILE A 236 -1.34 6.46 10.70
C ILE A 236 -0.54 5.18 10.95
N TRP A 237 0.75 5.12 10.59
CA TRP A 237 1.52 3.89 10.81
C TRP A 237 1.66 3.61 12.32
N ARG A 238 1.73 4.65 13.16
CA ARG A 238 1.76 4.48 14.63
C ARG A 238 0.47 3.86 15.14
N MET A 239 -0.66 4.31 14.60
CA MET A 239 -1.96 3.73 14.92
C MET A 239 -2.06 2.29 14.42
N ALA A 240 -1.48 1.98 13.25
CA ALA A 240 -1.42 0.61 12.75
C ALA A 240 -0.61 -0.32 13.66
N VAL A 241 0.47 0.17 14.25
CA VAL A 241 1.23 -0.59 15.26
C VAL A 241 0.40 -0.74 16.53
N PHE A 242 -0.19 0.34 17.04
CA PHE A 242 -0.98 0.31 18.27
C PHE A 242 -2.18 -0.66 18.17
N MET A 243 -2.92 -0.59 17.07
CA MET A 243 -4.10 -1.42 16.78
C MET A 243 -3.76 -2.80 16.19
N ALA A 244 -2.49 -3.21 16.19
CA ALA A 244 -2.01 -4.48 15.64
C ALA A 244 -2.52 -4.81 14.22
N TRP A 245 -2.68 -3.78 13.39
CA TRP A 245 -3.14 -3.91 12.00
C TRP A 245 -2.16 -4.70 11.16
N THR A 246 -2.68 -5.51 10.24
CA THR A 246 -1.87 -6.40 9.38
C THR A 246 -1.53 -5.81 8.01
N GLU A 247 -1.93 -4.56 7.76
CA GLU A 247 -1.61 -3.78 6.56
C GLU A 247 -0.10 -3.58 6.35
N PRO A 248 0.73 -3.31 7.38
CA PRO A 248 2.18 -3.20 7.21
C PRO A 248 2.81 -4.43 6.55
N LEU A 249 2.34 -5.64 6.88
CA LEU A 249 2.78 -6.87 6.21
C LEU A 249 2.44 -6.85 4.72
N SER A 250 1.21 -6.48 4.37
CA SER A 250 0.75 -6.40 2.98
C SER A 250 1.60 -5.40 2.18
N ILE A 251 1.90 -4.25 2.78
CA ILE A 251 2.76 -3.22 2.21
C ILE A 251 4.18 -3.75 1.96
N ALA A 252 4.75 -4.47 2.94
CA ALA A 252 6.07 -5.07 2.81
C ALA A 252 6.13 -6.13 1.70
N LEU A 253 5.10 -6.98 1.61
CA LEU A 253 4.97 -7.99 0.56
C LEU A 253 4.83 -7.34 -0.82
N PHE A 254 4.01 -6.29 -0.97
CA PHE A 254 3.96 -5.52 -2.21
C PHE A 254 5.33 -4.90 -2.53
N GLY A 255 5.99 -4.24 -1.58
CA GLY A 255 7.32 -3.67 -1.77
C GLY A 255 8.36 -4.71 -2.22
N ALA A 256 8.38 -5.89 -1.59
CA ALA A 256 9.26 -6.99 -1.95
C ALA A 256 8.94 -7.57 -3.33
N SER A 257 7.65 -7.75 -3.65
CA SER A 257 7.21 -8.21 -4.98
C SER A 257 7.77 -7.32 -6.09
N LEU A 258 7.77 -6.01 -5.88
CA LEU A 258 8.27 -5.03 -6.84
C LEU A 258 9.78 -5.10 -7.03
N VAL A 259 10.52 -5.34 -5.95
CA VAL A 259 11.96 -5.61 -6.06
C VAL A 259 12.21 -6.83 -6.95
N GLY A 260 11.44 -7.90 -6.77
CA GLY A 260 11.57 -9.11 -7.57
C GLY A 260 11.20 -8.88 -9.03
N ILE A 261 10.04 -8.27 -9.28
CA ILE A 261 9.52 -7.98 -10.63
C ILE A 261 10.46 -7.04 -11.38
N ALA A 262 10.91 -5.94 -10.75
CA ALA A 262 11.83 -4.99 -11.37
C ALA A 262 13.19 -5.62 -11.73
N ARG A 263 13.60 -6.67 -10.99
CA ARG A 263 14.81 -7.45 -11.27
C ARG A 263 14.55 -8.65 -12.19
N LYS A 264 13.37 -8.73 -12.81
CA LYS A 264 12.92 -9.83 -13.69
C LYS A 264 13.07 -11.20 -13.01
N ARG A 265 12.77 -11.28 -11.71
CA ARG A 265 12.82 -12.53 -10.93
C ARG A 265 11.42 -13.08 -10.72
N SER A 266 11.24 -14.38 -10.98
CA SER A 266 9.95 -15.08 -10.82
C SER A 266 9.42 -15.03 -9.38
N TRP A 267 10.30 -15.04 -8.37
CA TRP A 267 9.89 -14.94 -6.97
C TRP A 267 9.09 -13.65 -6.67
N GLY A 268 9.30 -12.56 -7.41
CA GLY A 268 8.53 -11.33 -7.23
C GLY A 268 7.03 -11.54 -7.45
N TRP A 269 6.67 -12.38 -8.41
CA TRP A 269 5.28 -12.74 -8.70
C TRP A 269 4.71 -13.71 -7.66
N ILE A 270 5.52 -14.63 -7.12
CA ILE A 270 5.11 -15.48 -6.01
C ILE A 270 4.75 -14.61 -4.80
N VAL A 271 5.62 -13.67 -4.45
CA VAL A 271 5.42 -12.72 -3.34
C VAL A 271 4.22 -11.82 -3.59
N LEU A 272 3.94 -11.41 -4.83
CA LEU A 272 2.72 -10.69 -5.18
C LEU A 272 1.47 -11.52 -4.86
N GLY A 273 1.49 -12.82 -5.15
CA GLY A 273 0.42 -13.74 -4.78
C GLY A 273 0.20 -13.82 -3.27
N VAL A 274 1.28 -13.92 -2.50
CA VAL A 274 1.22 -13.90 -1.03
C VAL A 274 0.68 -12.55 -0.52
N ALA A 275 1.07 -11.43 -1.15
CA ALA A 275 0.54 -10.10 -0.83
C ALA A 275 -0.97 -10.00 -1.10
N MET A 276 -1.45 -10.56 -2.21
CA MET A 276 -2.90 -10.61 -2.48
C MET A 276 -3.66 -11.49 -1.50
N ALA A 277 -3.02 -12.55 -1.01
CA ALA A 277 -3.59 -13.46 -0.03
C ALA A 277 -3.40 -12.99 1.42
N SER A 278 -2.79 -11.83 1.70
CA SER A 278 -2.61 -11.35 3.09
C SER A 278 -3.82 -10.60 3.64
N LYS A 279 -4.77 -10.20 2.77
CA LYS A 279 -6.02 -9.52 3.14
C LYS A 279 -7.17 -9.98 2.24
N GLN A 280 -8.34 -10.18 2.84
CA GLN A 280 -9.54 -10.66 2.15
C GLN A 280 -9.97 -9.75 1.00
N TYR A 281 -9.87 -8.43 1.16
CA TYR A 281 -10.28 -7.48 0.13
C TYR A 281 -9.28 -7.34 -1.03
N LEU A 282 -8.06 -7.88 -0.91
CA LEU A 282 -7.05 -7.83 -1.99
C LEU A 282 -7.33 -8.84 -3.12
N VAL A 283 -8.32 -9.72 -2.94
CA VAL A 283 -8.85 -10.56 -4.04
C VAL A 283 -9.30 -9.74 -5.25
N VAL A 284 -9.67 -8.48 -5.01
CA VAL A 284 -10.05 -7.52 -6.06
C VAL A 284 -8.94 -7.27 -7.09
N LEU A 285 -7.69 -7.58 -6.74
CA LEU A 285 -6.55 -7.46 -7.65
C LEU A 285 -6.42 -8.64 -8.62
N ALA A 286 -7.11 -9.76 -8.38
CA ALA A 286 -6.97 -10.97 -9.21
C ALA A 286 -7.30 -10.73 -10.69
N PRO A 287 -8.36 -10.00 -11.06
CA PRO A 287 -8.61 -9.68 -12.46
C PRO A 287 -7.51 -8.82 -13.10
N LEU A 288 -6.90 -7.89 -12.36
CA LEU A 288 -5.77 -7.09 -12.88
C LEU A 288 -4.54 -7.96 -13.17
N VAL A 289 -4.24 -8.89 -12.27
CA VAL A 289 -3.11 -9.82 -12.42
C VAL A 289 -3.36 -10.83 -13.54
N LEU A 290 -4.59 -11.32 -13.71
CA LEU A 290 -4.99 -12.17 -14.85
C LEU A 290 -4.83 -11.47 -16.20
N LEU A 291 -5.15 -10.18 -16.24
CA LEU A 291 -5.12 -9.37 -17.46
C LEU A 291 -3.72 -8.80 -17.74
N TYR A 292 -2.80 -8.90 -16.78
CA TYR A 292 -1.42 -8.48 -16.94
C TYR A 292 -0.70 -9.30 -18.01
N ARG A 293 0.06 -8.62 -18.87
CA ARG A 293 0.88 -9.24 -19.92
C ARG A 293 2.23 -8.53 -19.94
N ASP A 294 3.29 -9.26 -19.59
CA ASP A 294 4.65 -8.78 -19.80
C ASP A 294 5.14 -9.26 -21.16
N SER A 295 5.23 -8.37 -22.14
CA SER A 295 5.70 -8.71 -23.49
C SER A 295 4.91 -9.86 -24.15
N GLY A 296 3.64 -10.03 -23.75
CA GLY A 296 2.76 -11.12 -24.21
C GLY A 296 2.74 -12.36 -23.32
N ASP A 297 3.71 -12.53 -22.41
CA ASP A 297 3.74 -13.64 -21.46
C ASP A 297 2.75 -13.42 -20.30
N ARG A 298 1.96 -14.45 -20.02
CA ARG A 298 0.97 -14.51 -18.93
C ARG A 298 1.43 -15.37 -17.75
N ARG A 299 2.50 -16.16 -17.90
CA ARG A 299 3.04 -17.03 -16.84
C ARG A 299 3.27 -16.28 -15.52
N PRO A 300 3.78 -15.04 -15.51
CA PRO A 300 4.00 -14.34 -14.25
C PRO A 300 2.69 -14.02 -13.50
N GLY A 301 1.64 -13.64 -14.23
CA GLY A 301 0.31 -13.43 -13.65
C GLY A 301 -0.28 -14.72 -13.07
N TRP A 302 -0.16 -15.83 -13.80
CA TRP A 302 -0.58 -17.15 -13.29
C TRP A 302 0.20 -17.59 -12.06
N LEU A 303 1.49 -17.30 -11.99
CA LEU A 303 2.32 -17.62 -10.82
C LEU A 303 1.85 -16.87 -9.57
N ALA A 304 1.49 -15.59 -9.71
CA ALA A 304 0.93 -14.81 -8.62
C ALA A 304 -0.44 -15.36 -8.18
N LEU A 305 -1.31 -15.73 -9.11
CA LEU A 305 -2.63 -16.27 -8.78
C LEU A 305 -2.58 -17.66 -8.16
N ALA A 306 -1.70 -18.53 -8.67
CA ALA A 306 -1.47 -19.85 -8.10
C ALA A 306 -0.93 -19.72 -6.66
N SER A 307 0.05 -18.83 -6.45
CA SER A 307 0.56 -18.51 -5.11
C SER A 307 -0.55 -18.00 -4.19
N ALA A 308 -1.38 -17.05 -4.65
CA ALA A 308 -2.51 -16.55 -3.86
C ALA A 308 -3.51 -17.65 -3.49
N ALA A 309 -3.88 -18.51 -4.46
CA ALA A 309 -4.83 -19.60 -4.25
C ALA A 309 -4.30 -20.65 -3.28
N ILE A 310 -3.02 -21.04 -3.41
CA ILE A 310 -2.38 -21.99 -2.50
C ILE A 310 -2.29 -21.40 -1.09
N THR A 311 -1.85 -20.15 -0.98
CA THR A 311 -1.72 -19.47 0.31
C THR A 311 -3.08 -19.30 0.99
N ALA A 312 -4.11 -18.86 0.28
CA ALA A 312 -5.45 -18.67 0.84
C ALA A 312 -6.17 -20.01 1.12
N GLY A 313 -5.93 -21.04 0.31
CA GLY A 313 -6.57 -22.34 0.43
C GLY A 313 -5.96 -23.25 1.50
N PHE A 314 -4.72 -22.99 1.94
CA PHE A 314 -4.03 -23.85 2.91
C PHE A 314 -4.81 -24.11 4.21
N PRO A 315 -5.41 -23.10 4.88
CA PRO A 315 -6.19 -23.36 6.10
C PRO A 315 -7.60 -23.86 5.84
N ALA A 316 -8.08 -23.87 4.60
CA ALA A 316 -9.30 -24.61 4.28
C ALA A 316 -9.12 -26.12 4.59
N LEU A 317 -7.87 -26.60 4.67
CA LEU A 317 -7.53 -27.95 5.16
C LEU A 317 -7.77 -28.13 6.67
N LEU A 318 -7.84 -27.04 7.46
CA LEU A 318 -8.18 -27.06 8.89
C LEU A 318 -9.70 -27.05 9.13
N GLY A 319 -10.48 -26.69 8.12
CA GLY A 319 -11.94 -26.65 8.15
C GLY A 319 -12.47 -25.60 7.17
N VAL A 320 -13.00 -26.04 6.01
CA VAL A 320 -13.48 -25.13 4.96
C VAL A 320 -14.63 -24.24 5.45
N GLY A 321 -15.56 -24.82 6.22
CA GLY A 321 -16.71 -24.11 6.79
C GLY A 321 -16.26 -23.01 7.75
N ASP A 322 -15.43 -23.38 8.72
CA ASP A 322 -14.84 -22.47 9.71
C ASP A 322 -14.06 -21.34 9.04
N TYR A 323 -13.19 -21.67 8.07
CA TYR A 323 -12.44 -20.67 7.31
C TYR A 323 -13.36 -19.70 6.54
N TYR A 324 -14.40 -20.23 5.88
CA TYR A 324 -15.37 -19.40 5.16
C TYR A 324 -16.15 -18.49 6.11
N GLN A 325 -16.62 -19.02 7.24
CA GLN A 325 -17.34 -18.23 8.24
C GLN A 325 -16.44 -17.14 8.83
N ALA A 326 -15.21 -17.48 9.21
CA ALA A 326 -14.26 -16.55 9.81
C ALA A 326 -13.89 -15.38 8.88
N ILE A 327 -13.69 -15.66 7.58
CA ILE A 327 -13.21 -14.66 6.59
C ILE A 327 -14.37 -13.91 5.92
N VAL A 328 -15.41 -14.63 5.51
CA VAL A 328 -16.52 -14.09 4.71
C VAL A 328 -17.76 -13.86 5.58
N GLY A 329 -18.16 -14.85 6.38
CA GLY A 329 -19.34 -14.76 7.25
C GLY A 329 -19.27 -13.55 8.18
N ASN A 330 -18.21 -13.47 8.99
CA ASN A 330 -17.99 -12.35 9.91
C ASN A 330 -17.99 -10.98 9.20
N ALA A 331 -17.40 -10.89 8.00
CA ALA A 331 -17.39 -9.64 7.24
C ALA A 331 -18.78 -9.21 6.77
N LEU A 332 -19.68 -10.16 6.53
CA LEU A 332 -21.09 -9.90 6.21
C LEU A 332 -21.91 -9.59 7.49
N ASP A 333 -21.61 -10.26 8.60
CA ASP A 333 -22.36 -10.16 9.86
C ASP A 333 -22.08 -8.88 10.65
N ILE A 334 -20.86 -8.35 10.58
CA ILE A 334 -20.48 -7.05 11.20
C ILE A 334 -21.35 -5.90 10.66
N GLY A 335 -21.89 -6.04 9.43
CA GLY A 335 -22.81 -5.07 8.87
C GLY A 335 -22.19 -3.71 8.56
N PHE A 336 -23.05 -2.71 8.39
CA PHE A 336 -22.64 -1.33 8.13
C PHE A 336 -22.25 -0.60 9.42
N ARG A 337 -21.12 0.10 9.38
CA ARG A 337 -20.65 0.95 10.47
C ARG A 337 -20.73 2.43 10.09
N PRO A 338 -21.53 3.27 10.77
CA PRO A 338 -21.71 4.68 10.41
C PRO A 338 -20.46 5.53 10.63
N ASP A 339 -19.51 5.06 11.44
CA ASP A 339 -18.21 5.68 11.68
C ASP A 339 -17.13 5.29 10.67
N THR A 340 -17.50 4.56 9.61
CA THR A 340 -16.60 4.24 8.49
C THR A 340 -16.11 5.51 7.77
N GLN A 341 -14.87 5.47 7.29
CA GLN A 341 -14.27 6.47 6.41
C GLN A 341 -14.54 6.21 4.91
N SER A 342 -15.60 5.47 4.58
CA SER A 342 -16.07 5.23 3.22
C SER A 342 -17.17 6.21 2.82
N LEU A 343 -17.61 6.15 1.56
CA LEU A 343 -18.72 6.97 1.06
C LEU A 343 -20.03 6.69 1.82
N ASN A 344 -20.24 5.45 2.30
CA ASN A 344 -21.39 5.12 3.13
C ASN A 344 -21.37 5.88 4.47
N GLY A 345 -20.20 6.00 5.10
CA GLY A 345 -20.05 6.78 6.32
C GLY A 345 -20.22 8.27 6.10
N ALA A 346 -19.77 8.80 4.95
CA ALA A 346 -20.03 10.19 4.59
C ALA A 346 -21.53 10.47 4.35
N ILE A 347 -22.25 9.53 3.71
CA ILE A 347 -23.71 9.62 3.54
C ILE A 347 -24.41 9.61 4.90
N ALA A 348 -24.05 8.67 5.78
CA ALA A 348 -24.60 8.60 7.13
C ALA A 348 -24.29 9.86 7.97
N ALA A 349 -23.08 10.41 7.86
CA ALA A 349 -22.70 11.65 8.53
C ALA A 349 -23.50 12.87 8.04
N LEU A 350 -24.06 12.82 6.82
CA LEU A 350 -24.96 13.82 6.26
C LEU A 350 -26.44 13.56 6.59
N GLY A 351 -26.74 12.55 7.41
CA GLY A 351 -28.11 12.16 7.77
C GLY A 351 -28.81 11.29 6.73
N GLY A 352 -28.07 10.72 5.77
CA GLY A 352 -28.60 9.78 4.79
C GLY A 352 -28.66 8.35 5.33
N GLU A 353 -29.72 7.62 5.02
CA GLU A 353 -29.90 6.20 5.39
C GLU A 353 -29.53 5.24 4.25
N PHE A 354 -29.15 5.78 3.09
CA PHE A 354 -28.84 4.99 1.91
C PHE A 354 -27.47 4.33 2.01
N LEU A 355 -27.44 3.00 1.92
CA LEU A 355 -26.22 2.22 1.78
C LEU A 355 -25.97 1.93 0.30
N ILE A 356 -24.76 2.25 -0.14
CA ILE A 356 -24.26 1.84 -1.45
C ILE A 356 -24.14 0.31 -1.43
N PRO A 357 -24.88 -0.40 -2.30
CA PRO A 357 -24.82 -1.85 -2.32
C PRO A 357 -23.42 -2.34 -2.69
N THR A 358 -22.99 -3.46 -2.10
CA THR A 358 -21.73 -4.15 -2.48
C THR A 358 -21.65 -4.42 -3.99
N ALA A 359 -22.79 -4.66 -4.65
CA ALA A 359 -22.87 -4.82 -6.10
C ALA A 359 -22.36 -3.58 -6.86
N ALA A 360 -22.61 -2.37 -6.37
CA ALA A 360 -22.10 -1.13 -6.95
C ALA A 360 -20.57 -1.04 -6.80
N MET A 361 -20.02 -1.45 -5.65
CA MET A 361 -18.56 -1.59 -5.48
C MET A 361 -17.97 -2.54 -6.52
N ILE A 362 -18.53 -3.75 -6.64
CA ILE A 362 -18.07 -4.76 -7.61
C ILE A 362 -18.12 -4.20 -9.03
N LEU A 363 -19.21 -3.52 -9.39
CA LEU A 363 -19.38 -2.92 -10.72
C LEU A 363 -18.33 -1.83 -10.98
N VAL A 364 -18.17 -0.88 -10.07
CA VAL A 364 -17.21 0.23 -10.24
C VAL A 364 -15.79 -0.32 -10.33
N VAL A 365 -15.39 -1.19 -9.42
CA VAL A 365 -14.06 -1.78 -9.46
C VAL A 365 -13.87 -2.63 -10.72
N GLY A 366 -14.87 -3.43 -11.11
CA GLY A 366 -14.83 -4.23 -12.33
C GLY A 366 -14.67 -3.37 -13.60
N LEU A 367 -15.40 -2.26 -13.70
CA LEU A 367 -15.28 -1.29 -14.80
C LEU A 367 -13.89 -0.65 -14.83
N MET A 368 -13.35 -0.29 -13.66
CA MET A 368 -12.01 0.28 -13.52
C MET A 368 -10.93 -0.71 -13.98
N ILE A 369 -11.03 -1.97 -13.56
CA ILE A 369 -10.13 -3.04 -13.98
C ILE A 369 -10.25 -3.24 -15.50
N ALA A 370 -11.46 -3.34 -16.03
CA ALA A 370 -11.69 -3.53 -17.47
C ALA A 370 -11.09 -2.37 -18.29
N TRP A 371 -11.23 -1.14 -17.80
CA TRP A 371 -10.64 0.04 -18.42
C TRP A 371 -9.11 0.01 -18.43
N PHE A 372 -8.46 -0.35 -17.32
CA PHE A 372 -7.00 -0.53 -17.28
C PHE A 372 -6.53 -1.67 -18.20
N ALA A 373 -7.24 -2.79 -18.20
CA ALA A 373 -6.91 -3.94 -19.02
C ALA A 373 -6.94 -3.62 -20.53
N ARG A 374 -7.87 -2.76 -20.97
CA ARG A 374 -7.94 -2.30 -22.37
C ARG A 374 -6.68 -1.55 -22.80
N ARG A 375 -6.00 -0.85 -21.88
CA ARG A 375 -4.83 -0.03 -22.21
C ARG A 375 -3.53 -0.83 -22.37
N ARG A 376 -3.48 -2.13 -22.01
CA ARG A 376 -2.32 -3.04 -22.19
C ARG A 376 -0.96 -2.48 -21.69
N VAL A 377 -0.94 -1.66 -20.64
CA VAL A 377 0.28 -0.91 -20.25
C VAL A 377 1.08 -1.67 -19.18
N SER A 378 2.12 -2.40 -19.60
CA SER A 378 3.00 -3.24 -18.75
C SER A 378 3.60 -2.56 -17.48
N PRO A 379 3.91 -1.25 -17.44
CA PRO A 379 4.36 -0.61 -16.19
C PRO A 379 3.24 -0.09 -15.26
N GLN A 380 1.94 -0.23 -15.61
CA GLN A 380 0.84 0.38 -14.85
C GLN A 380 0.14 -0.54 -13.84
N LEU A 381 0.61 -1.79 -13.66
CA LEU A 381 -0.06 -2.75 -12.78
C LEU A 381 -0.26 -2.22 -11.35
N LEU A 382 0.76 -1.58 -10.78
CA LEU A 382 0.69 -1.01 -9.44
C LEU A 382 -0.24 0.20 -9.31
N PRO A 383 -0.14 1.25 -10.14
CA PRO A 383 -1.13 2.32 -10.12
C PRO A 383 -2.55 1.80 -10.31
N ALA A 384 -2.76 0.85 -11.22
CA ALA A 384 -4.07 0.24 -11.45
C ALA A 384 -4.56 -0.54 -10.21
N ALA A 385 -3.66 -1.29 -9.56
CA ALA A 385 -3.96 -1.99 -8.31
C ALA A 385 -4.30 -1.00 -7.19
N GLY A 386 -3.54 0.08 -7.03
CA GLY A 386 -3.82 1.15 -6.07
C GLY A 386 -5.19 1.77 -6.31
N VAL A 387 -5.52 2.12 -7.56
CA VAL A 387 -6.84 2.65 -7.93
C VAL A 387 -7.97 1.66 -7.65
N ALA A 388 -7.78 0.37 -7.94
CA ALA A 388 -8.77 -0.66 -7.65
C ALA A 388 -9.01 -0.80 -6.13
N VAL A 389 -7.95 -0.79 -5.32
CA VAL A 389 -8.06 -0.83 -3.86
C VAL A 389 -8.70 0.44 -3.30
N VAL A 390 -8.38 1.62 -3.85
CA VAL A 390 -9.05 2.88 -3.49
C VAL A 390 -10.55 2.81 -3.76
N ALA A 391 -10.93 2.37 -4.97
CA ALA A 391 -12.32 2.26 -5.35
C ALA A 391 -13.07 1.25 -4.46
N ALA A 392 -12.43 0.14 -4.11
CA ALA A 392 -12.98 -0.80 -3.13
C ALA A 392 -13.13 -0.16 -1.74
N ALA A 393 -12.10 0.50 -1.22
CA ALA A 393 -12.12 1.16 0.09
C ALA A 393 -13.13 2.31 0.19
N LEU A 394 -13.37 3.04 -0.91
CA LEU A 394 -14.39 4.10 -0.96
C LEU A 394 -15.81 3.55 -0.87
N LEU A 395 -16.06 2.34 -1.37
CA LEU A 395 -17.40 1.80 -1.59
C LEU A 395 -17.76 0.65 -0.64
N VAL A 396 -16.79 0.12 0.11
CA VAL A 396 -17.04 -0.90 1.13
C VAL A 396 -17.90 -0.35 2.27
N THR A 397 -18.65 -1.21 2.93
CA THR A 397 -19.52 -0.86 4.06
C THR A 397 -18.74 -0.40 5.30
N SER A 398 -17.47 -0.85 5.44
CA SER A 398 -16.65 -0.66 6.64
C SER A 398 -15.19 -0.36 6.28
N GLY A 399 -14.97 0.77 5.60
CA GLY A 399 -13.65 1.34 5.31
C GLY A 399 -13.12 2.08 6.53
N PHE A 400 -11.91 1.74 6.96
CA PHE A 400 -11.26 2.31 8.15
C PHE A 400 -9.88 2.87 7.80
N PRO A 401 -9.23 3.61 8.70
CA PRO A 401 -7.97 4.27 8.37
C PRO A 401 -6.84 3.35 7.90
N ASN A 402 -6.86 2.07 8.29
CA ASN A 402 -5.93 1.04 7.83
C ASN A 402 -5.98 0.87 6.29
N TYR A 403 -7.16 0.94 5.69
CA TYR A 403 -7.33 0.85 4.24
C TYR A 403 -6.58 1.99 3.53
N TRP A 404 -6.66 3.20 4.09
CA TRP A 404 -5.97 4.38 3.57
C TRP A 404 -4.45 4.34 3.79
N LEU A 405 -3.98 3.69 4.86
CA LEU A 405 -2.55 3.40 5.03
C LEU A 405 -2.04 2.48 3.91
N LEU A 406 -2.77 1.41 3.59
CA LEU A 406 -2.40 0.51 2.50
C LEU A 406 -2.42 1.22 1.16
N VAL A 407 -3.50 1.93 0.86
CA VAL A 407 -3.67 2.70 -0.38
C VAL A 407 -2.56 3.74 -0.56
N SER A 408 -2.27 4.54 0.46
CA SER A 408 -1.21 5.56 0.39
C SER A 408 0.15 4.92 0.17
N SER A 409 0.43 3.81 0.84
CA SER A 409 1.67 3.04 0.64
C SER A 409 1.79 2.46 -0.78
N MET A 410 0.70 1.93 -1.33
CA MET A 410 0.66 1.44 -2.72
C MET A 410 0.86 2.58 -3.72
N ALA A 411 0.27 3.75 -3.49
CA ALA A 411 0.49 4.94 -4.32
C ALA A 411 1.96 5.42 -4.26
N GLY A 412 2.59 5.36 -3.08
CA GLY A 412 4.00 5.70 -2.91
C GLY A 412 4.93 4.71 -3.62
N LEU A 413 4.62 3.41 -3.55
CA LEU A 413 5.32 2.37 -4.31
C LEU A 413 5.11 2.54 -5.82
N ALA A 414 3.91 2.91 -6.25
CA ALA A 414 3.60 3.20 -7.65
C ALA A 414 4.38 4.42 -8.17
N ALA A 415 4.50 5.49 -7.35
CA ALA A 415 5.32 6.66 -7.67
C ALA A 415 6.78 6.28 -7.91
N LEU A 416 7.31 5.36 -7.09
CA LEU A 416 8.66 4.83 -7.25
C LEU A 416 8.82 4.05 -8.56
N VAL A 417 7.88 3.15 -8.87
CA VAL A 417 7.92 2.38 -10.12
C VAL A 417 7.82 3.31 -11.33
N ALA A 418 6.94 4.31 -11.31
CA ALA A 418 6.82 5.28 -12.38
C ALA A 418 8.13 6.05 -12.60
N ALA A 419 8.79 6.47 -11.52
CA ALA A 419 10.06 7.18 -11.63
C ALA A 419 11.21 6.29 -12.11
N THR A 420 11.20 4.98 -11.79
CA THR A 420 12.23 4.01 -12.23
C THR A 420 12.02 3.47 -13.64
N GLY A 421 10.78 3.27 -14.07
CA GLY A 421 10.44 2.81 -15.41
C GLY A 421 10.95 3.75 -16.51
N ASP A 422 10.91 5.07 -16.27
CA ASP A 422 11.44 6.08 -17.21
C ASP A 422 12.96 5.97 -17.41
N GLU A 423 13.72 5.50 -16.39
CA GLU A 423 15.16 5.28 -16.52
C GLU A 423 15.48 3.95 -17.23
N TYR A 424 14.78 2.85 -16.88
CA TYR A 424 15.02 1.54 -17.49
C TYR A 424 14.59 1.49 -18.97
N GLY A 425 13.46 2.12 -19.32
CA GLY A 425 13.00 2.20 -20.71
C GLY A 425 13.98 2.97 -21.61
N ARG A 426 14.61 4.03 -21.09
CA ARG A 426 15.67 4.75 -21.82
C ARG A 426 16.95 3.94 -21.97
N GLY A 427 17.31 3.14 -20.96
CA GLY A 427 18.50 2.29 -21.00
C GLY A 427 18.40 1.18 -22.05
N ASP A 428 17.25 0.51 -22.14
CA ASP A 428 17.00 -0.52 -23.14
C ASP A 428 16.85 0.09 -24.54
N GLY A 429 16.17 1.23 -24.68
CA GLY A 429 16.10 1.98 -25.94
C GLY A 429 17.47 2.45 -26.45
N ALA A 430 18.32 2.97 -25.56
CA ALA A 430 19.68 3.38 -25.93
C ALA A 430 20.58 2.19 -26.29
N LYS A 431 20.40 1.03 -25.64
CA LYS A 431 21.11 -0.21 -26.01
C LYS A 431 20.59 -0.79 -27.33
N ALA A 432 19.30 -0.73 -27.59
CA ALA A 432 18.70 -1.15 -28.85
C ALA A 432 19.19 -0.26 -30.00
N ALA A 433 19.12 1.07 -29.84
CA ALA A 433 19.64 2.02 -30.82
C ALA A 433 21.15 1.86 -31.06
N ARG A 434 21.96 1.60 -30.02
CA ARG A 434 23.40 1.30 -30.20
C ARG A 434 23.65 -0.01 -30.94
N ARG A 435 22.79 -1.02 -30.75
CA ARG A 435 22.87 -2.29 -31.49
C ARG A 435 22.48 -2.08 -32.96
N GLU A 436 21.44 -1.30 -33.24
CA GLU A 436 21.07 -0.96 -34.62
C GLU A 436 22.20 -0.21 -35.32
N VAL A 437 22.78 0.82 -34.69
CA VAL A 437 23.93 1.55 -35.25
C VAL A 437 25.17 0.65 -35.43
N GLN A 438 25.42 -0.32 -34.54
CA GLN A 438 26.52 -1.28 -34.71
C GLN A 438 26.26 -2.32 -35.80
N VAL A 439 25.00 -2.72 -36.02
CA VAL A 439 24.63 -3.63 -37.12
C VAL A 439 24.73 -2.92 -38.46
N GLU A 440 24.30 -1.66 -38.56
CA GLU A 440 24.46 -0.84 -39.76
C GLU A 440 25.95 -0.57 -40.06
N ALA A 441 26.75 -0.16 -39.05
CA ALA A 441 28.17 0.08 -39.23
C ALA A 441 29.00 -1.19 -39.52
N GLY A 442 28.55 -2.35 -39.05
CA GLY A 442 29.15 -3.65 -39.35
C GLY A 442 28.76 -4.20 -40.73
N ALA A 443 27.59 -3.84 -41.25
CA ALA A 443 27.15 -4.23 -42.60
C ALA A 443 27.96 -3.50 -43.70
N ASP A 444 28.37 -2.26 -43.45
CA ASP A 444 29.22 -1.51 -44.39
C ASP A 444 30.67 -2.03 -44.44
N GLN A 445 31.15 -2.75 -43.42
CA GLN A 445 32.52 -3.30 -43.41
C GLN A 445 32.69 -4.65 -44.12
N ILE A 446 31.60 -5.30 -44.56
CA ILE A 446 31.67 -6.60 -45.26
C ILE A 446 31.66 -6.43 -46.80
N ALA A 447 31.52 -5.21 -47.31
CA ALA A 447 31.40 -4.96 -48.75
C ALA A 447 32.73 -4.72 -49.53
N GLU A 448 33.90 -4.77 -48.89
CA GLU A 448 35.19 -4.47 -49.54
C GLU A 448 36.28 -5.54 -49.35
N ASP A 449 35.94 -6.83 -49.40
CA ASP A 449 36.98 -7.83 -49.71
C ASP A 449 37.14 -7.93 -51.24
N PRO A 450 38.24 -7.43 -51.83
CA PRO A 450 38.49 -7.56 -53.26
C PRO A 450 38.62 -9.05 -53.60
N VAL A 451 37.78 -9.52 -54.51
CA VAL A 451 37.87 -10.86 -55.11
C VAL A 451 39.33 -11.08 -55.57
N PRO A 452 40.04 -12.10 -55.04
CA PRO A 452 41.39 -12.40 -55.47
C PRO A 452 41.40 -12.74 -56.96
N GLY A 453 42.17 -11.97 -57.72
CA GLY A 453 42.25 -12.07 -59.16
C GLY A 453 42.57 -13.48 -59.64
N THR A 454 41.77 -13.94 -60.61
CA THR A 454 42.09 -15.07 -61.48
C THR A 454 43.22 -14.68 -62.43
N HIS A 455 44.37 -15.32 -62.29
CA HIS A 455 45.40 -15.43 -63.31
C HIS A 455 45.32 -16.78 -64.01
#